data_AF-A0A0Q5S254-F1
#
_entry.id   AF-A0A0Q5S254-F1
#
_cell.length_a   1.000
_cell.length_b   1.000
_cell.length_c   1.000
_cell.angle_alpha   90.00
_cell.angle_beta   90.00
_cell.angle_gamma   90.00
#
_symmetry.space_group_name_H-M   'P 1'
#
loop_
_entity.id
_entity.type
_entity.pdbx_description
1 polymer ?
#
loop_
_entity_poly.entity_id
_entity_poly.type
_entity_poly.pdbx_seq_one_letter_code
_entity_poly.pdbx_strand_id
1 'polypeptide(L)'
;MDKAALDPPRSASEKALQSRQLFQVALQVLLVVLFVAQLSFRAETGGHDGIWFVMLAFVVALAAADAVLVVRLLAVTSWRRLPVRPDERLLWGTFAERVLPSGGAAYPGRFALSTTRLRYLPDPISRLRGAVAEEWPAAALHDVRVTPVDARRRRRGGRWVMVDVEGGDPITLMSAEAHLVADELFEALSVATPAPRD
;
A
#
# COMPACT_ATOMS: atom_id res chain seq x y z
N MET A 1 12.81 0.63 -30.63
CA MET A 1 11.78 0.87 -29.59
C MET A 1 11.38 -0.49 -29.07
N ASP A 2 12.20 -1.07 -28.20
CA ASP A 2 11.91 -2.39 -27.65
C ASP A 2 10.79 -2.24 -26.63
N LYS A 3 9.73 -3.01 -26.86
CA LYS A 3 8.68 -3.27 -25.88
C LYS A 3 9.38 -3.69 -24.58
N ALA A 4 9.46 -2.76 -23.62
CA ALA A 4 9.63 -3.09 -22.22
C ALA A 4 8.70 -4.29 -21.95
N ALA A 5 9.26 -5.36 -21.39
CA ALA A 5 8.51 -6.57 -21.06
C ALA A 5 7.15 -6.16 -20.48
N LEU A 6 6.05 -6.57 -21.13
CA LEU A 6 4.71 -6.08 -20.80
C LEU A 6 4.52 -6.15 -19.29
N ASP A 7 4.22 -4.99 -18.67
CA ASP A 7 3.87 -4.94 -17.26
C ASP A 7 2.82 -6.02 -16.97
N PRO A 8 2.94 -6.76 -15.85
CA PRO A 8 1.98 -7.79 -15.51
C PRO A 8 0.57 -7.20 -15.47
N PRO A 9 -0.48 -7.93 -15.91
CA PRO A 9 -1.84 -7.41 -15.88
C PRO A 9 -2.24 -6.95 -14.47
N ARG A 10 -3.24 -6.07 -14.36
CA ARG A 10 -3.73 -5.63 -13.05
C ARG A 10 -4.24 -6.82 -12.26
N SER A 11 -3.58 -7.09 -11.13
CA SER A 11 -3.89 -8.20 -10.25
C SER A 11 -5.21 -7.93 -9.49
N ALA A 12 -5.78 -8.98 -8.88
CA ALA A 12 -7.03 -8.88 -8.15
C ALA A 12 -6.86 -8.00 -6.89
N SER A 13 -5.73 -8.11 -6.20
CA SER A 13 -5.37 -7.28 -5.05
C SER A 13 -5.25 -5.81 -5.45
N GLU A 14 -4.62 -5.49 -6.59
CA GLU A 14 -4.50 -4.12 -7.09
C GLU A 14 -5.89 -3.52 -7.37
N LYS A 15 -6.78 -4.27 -8.03
CA LYS A 15 -8.16 -3.83 -8.32
C LYS A 15 -8.97 -3.64 -7.03
N ALA A 16 -8.85 -4.55 -6.08
CA ALA A 16 -9.53 -4.45 -4.79
C ALA A 16 -9.05 -3.22 -3.99
N LEU A 17 -7.74 -3.00 -3.91
CA LEU A 17 -7.14 -1.82 -3.28
C LEU A 17 -7.58 -0.52 -3.97
N GLN A 18 -7.59 -0.48 -5.31
CA GLN A 18 -8.07 0.68 -6.07
C GLN A 18 -9.55 0.95 -5.79
N SER A 19 -10.41 -0.06 -5.87
CA SER A 19 -11.85 0.08 -5.64
C SER A 19 -12.14 0.62 -4.24
N ARG A 20 -11.48 0.05 -3.22
CA ARG A 20 -11.62 0.49 -1.83
C ARG A 20 -11.13 1.93 -1.64
N GLN A 21 -9.98 2.28 -2.23
CA GLN A 21 -9.42 3.62 -2.13
C GLN A 21 -10.28 4.65 -2.88
N LEU A 22 -10.84 4.29 -4.04
CA LEU A 22 -11.79 5.13 -4.79
C LEU A 22 -13.05 5.38 -3.99
N PHE A 23 -13.60 4.35 -3.34
CA PHE A 23 -14.76 4.51 -2.47
C PHE A 23 -14.46 5.45 -1.29
N GLN A 24 -13.30 5.32 -0.65
CA GLN A 24 -12.88 6.23 0.43
C GLN A 24 -12.72 7.68 -0.04
N VAL A 25 -12.10 7.90 -1.20
CA VAL A 25 -11.97 9.23 -1.80
C VAL A 25 -13.35 9.80 -2.12
N ALA A 26 -14.24 9.03 -2.77
CA ALA A 26 -15.58 9.49 -3.10
C ALA A 26 -16.39 9.88 -1.86
N LEU A 27 -16.32 9.07 -0.80
CA LEU A 27 -16.97 9.37 0.47
C LEU A 27 -16.41 10.63 1.12
N GLN A 28 -15.10 10.82 1.16
CA GLN A 28 -14.50 12.00 1.78
C GLN A 28 -14.73 13.28 0.97
N VAL A 29 -14.65 13.21 -0.36
CA VAL A 29 -15.00 14.33 -1.23
C VAL A 29 -16.46 14.75 -1.01
N LEU A 30 -17.39 13.79 -0.87
CA LEU A 30 -18.77 14.09 -0.53
C LEU A 30 -18.88 14.81 0.82
N LEU A 31 -18.16 14.34 1.85
CA LEU A 31 -18.13 15.00 3.15
C LEU A 31 -17.60 16.43 3.05
N VAL A 32 -16.48 16.66 2.36
CA VAL A 32 -15.92 18.00 2.12
C VAL A 32 -16.95 18.90 1.46
N VAL A 33 -17.63 18.44 0.41
CA VAL A 33 -18.68 19.22 -0.27
C VAL A 33 -19.82 19.60 0.69
N LEU A 34 -20.28 18.66 1.51
CA LEU A 34 -21.34 18.91 2.50
C LEU A 34 -20.89 19.93 3.57
N PHE A 35 -19.65 19.82 4.06
CA PHE A 35 -19.12 20.77 5.04
C PHE A 35 -18.89 22.17 4.45
N VAL A 36 -18.44 22.25 3.19
CA VAL A 36 -18.31 23.53 2.48
C VAL A 36 -19.70 24.15 2.27
N ALA A 37 -20.70 23.38 1.86
CA ALA A 37 -22.07 23.88 1.73
C ALA A 37 -22.62 24.41 3.06
N GLN A 38 -22.39 23.67 4.16
CA GLN A 38 -22.79 24.09 5.50
C GLN A 38 -22.04 25.36 5.96
N LEU A 39 -20.76 25.49 5.63
CA LEU A 39 -19.94 26.67 5.93
C LEU A 39 -20.46 27.91 5.17
N SER A 40 -20.79 27.75 3.89
CA SER A 40 -21.37 28.81 3.05
C SER A 40 -22.74 29.24 3.56
N PHE A 41 -23.63 28.28 3.85
CA PHE A 41 -24.94 28.57 4.42
C PHE A 41 -24.83 29.33 5.75
N ARG A 42 -23.88 28.95 6.61
CA ARG A 42 -23.64 29.66 7.87
C ARG A 42 -23.08 31.07 7.65
N ALA A 43 -22.20 31.27 6.67
CA ALA A 43 -21.71 32.62 6.32
C ALA A 43 -22.87 33.55 5.93
N GLU A 44 -23.84 33.03 5.17
CA GLU A 44 -25.01 33.79 4.70
C GLU A 44 -26.03 34.07 5.81
N THR A 45 -26.27 33.10 6.71
CA THR A 45 -27.37 33.19 7.69
C THR A 45 -26.93 33.68 9.08
N GLY A 46 -25.71 33.36 9.50
CA GLY A 46 -25.20 33.64 10.85
C GLY A 46 -23.96 34.55 10.89
N GLY A 47 -23.37 34.85 9.73
CA GLY A 47 -22.18 35.68 9.61
C GLY A 47 -20.87 34.98 10.03
N HIS A 48 -19.80 35.76 10.05
CA HIS A 48 -18.43 35.28 10.29
C HIS A 48 -18.07 35.35 11.78
N ASP A 49 -18.67 34.48 12.58
CA ASP A 49 -18.41 34.35 14.02
C ASP A 49 -17.26 33.37 14.33
N GLY A 50 -16.91 33.22 15.62
CA GLY A 50 -15.86 32.28 16.04
C GLY A 50 -16.15 30.82 15.64
N ILE A 51 -17.43 30.41 15.60
CA ILE A 51 -17.84 29.06 15.19
C ILE A 51 -17.57 28.87 13.69
N TRP A 52 -17.83 29.89 12.88
CA TRP A 52 -17.53 29.86 11.44
C TRP A 52 -16.04 29.62 11.18
N PHE A 53 -15.14 30.30 11.90
CA PHE A 53 -13.69 30.07 11.74
C PHE A 53 -13.27 28.66 12.16
N VAL A 54 -13.87 28.09 13.21
CA VAL A 54 -13.63 26.69 13.62
C VAL A 54 -14.07 25.72 12.52
N MET A 55 -15.24 25.95 11.92
CA MET A 55 -15.73 25.14 10.80
C MET A 55 -14.81 25.26 9.57
N LEU A 56 -14.33 26.47 9.25
CA LEU A 56 -13.37 26.67 8.17
C LEU A 56 -12.08 25.89 8.39
N ALA A 57 -11.51 25.96 9.61
CA ALA A 57 -10.31 25.21 9.95
C ALA A 57 -10.52 23.68 9.79
N PHE A 58 -11.70 23.18 10.18
CA PHE A 58 -12.07 21.79 9.99
C PHE A 58 -12.17 21.40 8.51
N VAL A 59 -12.77 22.25 7.67
CA VAL A 59 -12.82 22.04 6.21
C VAL A 59 -11.41 21.97 5.61
N VAL A 60 -10.51 22.87 6.02
CA VAL A 60 -9.10 22.86 5.55
C VAL A 60 -8.42 21.56 5.95
N ALA A 61 -8.62 21.08 7.18
CA ALA A 61 -8.08 19.81 7.64
C ALA A 61 -8.62 18.61 6.83
N LEU A 62 -9.92 18.60 6.51
CA LEU A 62 -10.52 17.57 5.65
C LEU A 62 -9.95 17.60 4.23
N ALA A 63 -9.82 18.79 3.63
CA ALA A 63 -9.23 18.94 2.30
C ALA A 63 -7.77 18.44 2.26
N ALA A 64 -6.99 18.67 3.33
CA ALA A 64 -5.65 18.12 3.46
C ALA A 64 -5.66 16.58 3.57
N ALA A 65 -6.62 16.00 4.30
CA ALA A 65 -6.79 14.55 4.37
C ALA A 65 -7.16 13.94 3.01
N ASP A 66 -7.98 14.63 2.22
CA ASP A 66 -8.32 14.23 0.84
C ASP A 66 -7.09 14.19 -0.07
N ALA A 67 -6.24 15.21 -0.01
CA ALA A 67 -4.99 15.23 -0.76
C ALA A 67 -4.13 13.98 -0.44
N VAL A 68 -4.06 13.57 0.83
CA VAL A 68 -3.35 12.35 1.25
C VAL A 68 -4.00 11.09 0.67
N LEU A 69 -5.33 11.00 0.65
CA LEU A 69 -6.05 9.85 0.07
C LEU A 69 -5.85 9.74 -1.44
N VAL A 70 -5.82 10.87 -2.16
CA VAL A 70 -5.53 10.90 -3.59
C VAL A 70 -4.10 10.45 -3.87
N VAL A 71 -3.13 10.91 -3.07
CA VAL A 71 -1.74 10.43 -3.17
C VAL A 71 -1.64 8.92 -2.93
N ARG A 72 -2.38 8.39 -1.95
CA ARG A 72 -2.46 6.93 -1.70
C ARG A 72 -3.05 6.17 -2.89
N LEU A 73 -4.08 6.70 -3.54
CA LEU A 73 -4.66 6.09 -4.75
C LEU A 73 -3.63 5.98 -5.87
N LEU A 74 -2.85 7.04 -6.10
CA LEU A 74 -1.74 7.03 -7.06
C LEU A 74 -0.62 6.07 -6.64
N ALA A 75 -0.42 5.89 -5.33
CA ALA A 75 0.60 4.99 -4.80
C ALA A 75 0.30 3.51 -5.10
N VAL A 76 -0.97 3.09 -5.18
CA VAL A 76 -1.36 1.69 -5.44
C VAL A 76 -0.73 1.13 -6.72
N THR A 77 -0.61 1.95 -7.77
CA THR A 77 -0.03 1.53 -9.07
C THR A 77 1.41 1.97 -9.26
N SER A 78 1.96 2.72 -8.33
CA SER A 78 3.27 3.35 -8.48
C SER A 78 4.44 2.37 -8.53
N TRP A 79 4.26 1.13 -8.06
CA TRP A 79 5.24 0.06 -8.17
C TRP A 79 5.52 -0.35 -9.64
N ARG A 80 4.55 -0.14 -10.55
CA ARG A 80 4.69 -0.43 -11.98
C ARG A 80 5.71 0.47 -12.68
N ARG A 81 6.02 1.63 -12.09
CA ARG A 81 7.00 2.60 -12.63
C ARG A 81 8.39 2.43 -12.05
N LEU A 82 8.63 1.35 -11.31
CA LEU A 82 9.93 1.13 -10.68
C LEU A 82 10.97 0.75 -11.74
N PRO A 83 12.18 1.31 -11.65
CA PRO A 83 13.25 0.95 -12.57
C PRO A 83 13.67 -0.50 -12.32
N VAL A 84 13.58 -1.31 -13.37
CA VAL A 84 14.09 -2.69 -13.44
C VAL A 84 15.33 -2.72 -14.30
N ARG A 85 16.25 -3.66 -14.01
CA ARG A 85 17.42 -3.88 -14.88
C ARG A 85 16.98 -4.45 -16.24
N PRO A 86 17.80 -4.34 -17.30
CA PRO A 86 17.43 -4.82 -18.65
C PRO A 86 17.11 -6.33 -18.72
N ASP A 87 17.67 -7.10 -17.81
CA ASP A 87 17.49 -8.56 -17.64
C ASP A 87 16.39 -8.93 -16.63
N GLU A 88 15.82 -7.95 -15.93
CA GLU A 88 14.79 -8.16 -14.91
C GLU A 88 13.39 -7.91 -15.48
N ARG A 89 12.44 -8.76 -15.09
CA ARG A 89 11.02 -8.55 -15.39
C ARG A 89 10.24 -8.42 -14.10
N LEU A 90 9.36 -7.42 -14.02
CA LEU A 90 8.42 -7.30 -12.90
C LEU A 90 7.37 -8.41 -13.01
N LEU A 91 7.23 -9.18 -11.94
CA LEU A 91 6.25 -10.27 -11.85
C LEU A 91 5.04 -9.84 -11.03
N TRP A 92 5.27 -9.07 -9.98
CA TRP A 92 4.24 -8.65 -9.05
C TRP A 92 4.61 -7.36 -8.32
N GLY A 93 3.62 -6.65 -7.81
CA GLY A 93 3.85 -5.58 -6.86
C GLY A 93 2.58 -5.10 -6.19
N THR A 94 2.75 -4.40 -5.07
CA THR A 94 1.65 -3.84 -4.30
C THR A 94 2.11 -2.61 -3.51
N PHE A 95 1.15 -1.86 -2.98
CA PHE A 95 1.41 -0.85 -1.96
C PHE A 95 0.91 -1.38 -0.61
N ALA A 96 1.83 -1.56 0.33
CA ALA A 96 1.55 -2.17 1.63
C ALA A 96 2.45 -1.56 2.71
N GLU A 97 2.13 -1.83 3.97
CA GLU A 97 2.95 -1.39 5.10
C GLU A 97 3.97 -2.47 5.47
N ARG A 98 5.26 -2.11 5.49
CA ARG A 98 6.34 -2.95 6.01
C ARG A 98 6.30 -2.90 7.53
N VAL A 99 6.12 -4.04 8.18
CA VAL A 99 6.20 -4.16 9.65
C VAL A 99 7.60 -4.64 10.02
N LEU A 100 8.29 -3.89 10.89
CA LEU A 100 9.63 -4.28 11.33
C LEU A 100 9.58 -5.55 12.21
N PRO A 101 10.63 -6.40 12.17
CA PRO A 101 10.72 -7.61 13.01
C PRO A 101 10.59 -7.32 14.51
N SER A 102 11.03 -6.14 14.95
CA SER A 102 10.94 -5.69 16.35
C SER A 102 9.50 -5.42 16.83
N GLY A 103 8.49 -5.50 15.96
CA GLY A 103 7.08 -5.39 16.33
C GLY A 103 6.71 -4.04 16.95
N GLY A 104 6.57 -2.99 16.13
CA GLY A 104 6.13 -1.69 16.66
C GLY A 104 5.97 -0.56 15.64
N ALA A 105 6.64 -0.63 14.50
CA ALA A 105 6.50 0.37 13.44
C ALA A 105 6.11 -0.28 12.11
N ALA A 106 5.06 0.27 11.51
CA ALA A 106 4.62 -0.04 10.16
C ALA A 106 4.94 1.16 9.25
N TYR A 107 5.58 0.88 8.12
CA TYR A 107 6.06 1.88 7.17
C TYR A 107 5.45 1.63 5.79
N PRO A 108 4.50 2.47 5.34
CA PRO A 108 3.93 2.35 4.01
C PRO A 108 4.99 2.48 2.92
N GLY A 109 4.88 1.64 1.90
CA GLY A 109 5.78 1.67 0.76
C GLY A 109 5.33 0.75 -0.37
N ARG A 110 6.14 0.76 -1.42
CA ARG A 110 5.95 -0.09 -2.60
C ARG A 110 6.72 -1.38 -2.38
N PHE A 111 6.05 -2.49 -2.61
CA PHE A 111 6.67 -3.79 -2.78
C PHE A 111 6.61 -4.17 -4.24
N ALA A 112 7.71 -4.67 -4.79
CA ALA A 112 7.76 -5.17 -6.15
C ALA A 112 8.67 -6.40 -6.22
N LEU A 113 8.11 -7.51 -6.71
CA LEU A 113 8.83 -8.72 -7.03
C LEU A 113 9.17 -8.72 -8.52
N SER A 114 10.45 -8.90 -8.79
CA SER A 114 10.99 -9.17 -10.12
C SER A 114 11.47 -10.62 -10.21
N THR A 115 11.89 -11.05 -11.39
CA THR A 115 12.52 -12.35 -11.61
C THR A 115 13.76 -12.62 -10.75
N THR A 116 14.41 -11.59 -10.21
CA THR A 116 15.69 -11.74 -9.47
C THR A 116 15.61 -11.29 -8.02
N ARG A 117 14.68 -10.41 -7.67
CA ARG A 117 14.60 -9.80 -6.33
C ARG A 117 13.23 -9.26 -5.98
N LEU A 118 12.93 -9.26 -4.69
CA LEU A 118 11.87 -8.50 -4.05
C LEU A 118 12.44 -7.18 -3.52
N ARG A 119 11.75 -6.07 -3.76
CA ARG A 119 12.18 -4.73 -3.33
C ARG A 119 11.12 -4.07 -2.48
N TYR A 120 11.53 -3.43 -1.41
CA TYR A 120 10.73 -2.51 -0.61
C TYR A 120 11.25 -1.08 -0.79
N LEU A 121 10.35 -0.17 -1.17
CA LEU A 121 10.65 1.25 -1.32
C LEU A 121 9.69 2.07 -0.43
N PRO A 122 10.18 2.62 0.70
CA PRO A 122 9.35 3.43 1.59
C PRO A 122 8.85 4.69 0.91
N ASP A 123 7.63 5.11 1.26
CA ASP A 123 7.10 6.39 0.81
C ASP A 123 7.90 7.58 1.40
N PRO A 124 7.72 8.82 0.90
CA PRO A 124 8.45 9.98 1.41
C PRO A 124 8.28 10.19 2.93
N ILE A 125 7.08 9.95 3.47
CA ILE A 125 6.78 10.14 4.90
C ILE A 125 7.52 9.08 5.74
N SER A 126 7.55 7.83 5.29
CA SER A 126 8.25 6.74 5.95
C SER A 126 9.75 6.95 5.94
N ARG A 127 10.31 7.48 4.84
CA ARG A 127 11.73 7.88 4.77
C ARG A 127 12.08 8.95 5.80
N LEU A 128 11.21 9.96 5.97
CA LEU A 128 11.39 10.97 7.01
C LEU A 128 11.34 10.37 8.43
N ARG A 129 10.61 9.26 8.61
CA ARG A 129 10.55 8.49 9.87
C ARG A 129 11.68 7.46 10.01
N GLY A 130 12.68 7.48 9.13
CA GLY A 130 13.86 6.61 9.18
C GLY A 130 13.74 5.28 8.45
N ALA A 131 12.66 5.02 7.69
CA ALA A 131 12.56 3.81 6.87
C ALA A 131 13.52 3.87 5.68
N VAL A 132 14.20 2.76 5.41
CA VAL A 132 15.18 2.63 4.33
C VAL A 132 14.65 1.68 3.25
N ALA A 133 15.08 1.87 2.01
CA ALA A 133 14.84 0.91 0.96
C ALA A 133 15.58 -0.41 1.25
N GLU A 134 14.92 -1.53 0.99
CA GLU A 134 15.47 -2.87 1.23
C GLU A 134 15.24 -3.75 0.00
N GLU A 135 16.16 -4.67 -0.26
CA GLU A 135 16.07 -5.61 -1.38
C GLU A 135 16.47 -7.02 -0.93
N TRP A 136 15.74 -8.03 -1.39
CA TRP A 136 16.00 -9.44 -1.10
C TRP A 136 16.13 -10.21 -2.41
N PRO A 137 17.15 -11.07 -2.58
CA PRO A 137 17.24 -11.96 -3.71
C PRO A 137 16.02 -12.89 -3.77
N ALA A 138 15.42 -13.06 -4.95
CA ALA A 138 14.25 -13.94 -5.12
C ALA A 138 14.57 -15.39 -4.75
N ALA A 139 15.80 -15.83 -5.02
CA ALA A 139 16.28 -17.17 -4.65
C ALA A 139 16.33 -17.41 -3.12
N ALA A 140 16.36 -16.36 -2.31
CA ALA A 140 16.33 -16.48 -0.85
C ALA A 140 14.90 -16.49 -0.28
N LEU A 141 13.86 -16.36 -1.11
CA LEU A 141 12.46 -16.29 -0.70
C LEU A 141 11.80 -17.66 -0.94
N HIS A 142 11.30 -18.28 0.13
CA HIS A 142 10.90 -19.69 0.10
C HIS A 142 9.41 -19.93 0.23
N ASP A 143 8.72 -19.16 1.08
CA ASP A 143 7.31 -19.36 1.36
C ASP A 143 6.58 -18.05 1.66
N VAL A 144 5.26 -18.05 1.47
CA VAL A 144 4.36 -16.95 1.79
C VAL A 144 3.23 -17.48 2.64
N ARG A 145 3.10 -16.96 3.86
CA ARG A 145 2.02 -17.32 4.77
C ARG A 145 1.23 -16.11 5.24
N VAL A 146 -0.05 -16.32 5.50
CA VAL A 146 -0.92 -15.32 6.13
C VAL A 146 -1.05 -15.64 7.61
N THR A 147 -0.51 -14.79 8.47
CA THR A 147 -0.58 -14.97 9.92
C THR A 147 -1.66 -14.06 10.52
N PRO A 148 -2.58 -14.59 11.35
CA PRO A 148 -3.52 -13.77 12.09
C PRO A 148 -2.79 -12.97 13.18
N VAL A 149 -3.10 -11.68 13.30
CA VAL A 149 -2.44 -10.73 14.24
C VAL A 149 -2.61 -11.08 15.71
N ASP A 150 -3.59 -11.92 16.07
CA ASP A 150 -3.76 -12.41 17.43
C ASP A 150 -4.82 -13.53 17.46
N ALA A 151 -4.56 -14.63 18.17
CA ALA A 151 -5.57 -15.69 18.33
C ALA A 151 -6.81 -15.20 19.11
N ARG A 152 -6.65 -14.17 19.96
CA ARG A 152 -7.72 -13.56 20.78
C ARG A 152 -8.47 -12.42 20.10
N ARG A 153 -7.89 -11.75 19.08
CA ARG A 153 -8.49 -10.60 18.36
C ARG A 153 -8.86 -10.94 16.92
N ARG A 154 -9.47 -12.12 16.69
CA ARG A 154 -9.98 -12.58 15.38
C ARG A 154 -10.89 -11.58 14.64
N ARG A 155 -11.42 -10.55 15.31
CA ARG A 155 -12.35 -9.57 14.75
C ARG A 155 -11.73 -8.23 14.33
N ARG A 156 -10.46 -7.94 14.64
CA ARG A 156 -9.77 -6.72 14.16
C ARG A 156 -8.78 -7.05 13.05
N GLY A 157 -9.32 -7.46 11.89
CA GLY A 157 -8.95 -7.07 10.51
C GLY A 157 -7.49 -6.88 10.05
N GLY A 158 -6.46 -7.24 10.81
CA GLY A 158 -5.08 -7.31 10.32
C GLY A 158 -4.75 -8.76 10.04
N ARG A 159 -4.49 -9.10 8.79
CA ARG A 159 -3.90 -10.39 8.42
C ARG A 159 -2.54 -10.04 7.81
N TRP A 160 -1.46 -10.45 8.47
CA TRP A 160 -0.11 -10.14 8.03
C TRP A 160 0.27 -11.13 6.94
N VAL A 161 0.87 -10.64 5.87
CA VAL A 161 1.53 -11.49 4.87
C VAL A 161 2.98 -11.58 5.29
N MET A 162 3.45 -12.78 5.59
CA MET A 162 4.84 -13.03 5.94
C MET A 162 5.49 -13.77 4.78
N VAL A 163 6.66 -13.30 4.35
CA VAL A 163 7.50 -13.99 3.37
C VAL A 163 8.73 -14.51 4.12
N ASP A 164 8.95 -15.82 4.05
CA ASP A 164 10.12 -16.43 4.68
C ASP A 164 11.35 -16.19 3.83
N VAL A 165 12.43 -15.80 4.50
CA VAL A 165 13.73 -15.50 3.91
C VAL A 165 14.77 -16.46 4.47
N GLU A 166 15.60 -17.02 3.60
CA GLU A 166 16.70 -17.87 4.00
C GLU A 166 17.69 -17.12 4.89
N GLY A 167 17.99 -17.68 6.06
CA GLY A 167 19.02 -17.15 6.97
C GLY A 167 18.69 -15.80 7.61
N GLY A 168 17.42 -15.38 7.65
CA GLY A 168 17.03 -14.09 8.22
C GLY A 168 15.60 -14.02 8.78
N ASP A 169 15.24 -12.85 9.30
CA ASP A 169 13.89 -12.58 9.80
C ASP A 169 12.87 -12.52 8.64
N PRO A 170 11.63 -13.00 8.87
CA PRO A 170 10.60 -12.99 7.84
C PRO A 170 10.18 -11.55 7.50
N ILE A 171 9.95 -11.32 6.22
CA ILE A 171 9.45 -10.05 5.69
C ILE A 171 7.97 -9.97 6.01
N THR A 172 7.57 -9.01 6.84
CA THR A 172 6.17 -8.83 7.21
C THR A 172 5.56 -7.65 6.47
N LEU A 173 4.50 -7.91 5.71
CA LEU A 173 3.68 -6.93 5.03
C LEU A 173 2.27 -6.89 5.63
N MET A 174 1.76 -5.69 5.84
CA MET A 174 0.36 -5.46 6.22
C MET A 174 -0.37 -4.82 5.04
N SER A 175 -1.42 -5.50 4.57
CA SER A 175 -2.30 -5.04 3.51
C SER A 175 -3.76 -5.20 3.92
N ALA A 176 -4.61 -4.31 3.42
CA ALA A 176 -6.05 -4.44 3.52
C ALA A 176 -6.57 -5.72 2.85
N GLU A 177 -5.87 -6.19 1.81
CA GLU A 177 -6.25 -7.34 0.98
C GLU A 177 -5.23 -8.49 1.13
N ALA A 178 -4.91 -8.83 2.38
CA ALA A 178 -3.80 -9.74 2.71
C ALA A 178 -3.83 -11.11 2.02
N HIS A 179 -5.02 -11.70 1.84
CA HIS A 179 -5.15 -13.01 1.16
C HIS A 179 -4.82 -12.91 -0.32
N LEU A 180 -5.41 -11.93 -1.01
CA LEU A 180 -5.11 -11.69 -2.43
C LEU A 180 -3.63 -11.35 -2.63
N VAL A 181 -3.06 -10.55 -1.72
CA VAL A 181 -1.63 -10.24 -1.74
C VAL A 181 -0.78 -11.49 -1.55
N ALA A 182 -1.13 -12.37 -0.61
CA ALA A 182 -0.38 -13.58 -0.36
C ALA A 182 -0.46 -14.57 -1.52
N ASP A 183 -1.67 -14.81 -2.05
CA ASP A 183 -1.88 -15.73 -3.18
C ASP A 183 -1.10 -15.26 -4.42
N GLU A 184 -1.20 -13.97 -4.75
CA GLU A 184 -0.50 -13.39 -5.90
C GLU A 184 1.02 -13.36 -5.71
N LEU A 185 1.49 -13.10 -4.50
CA LEU A 185 2.92 -13.12 -4.18
C LEU A 185 3.48 -14.54 -4.22
N PHE A 186 2.73 -15.53 -3.72
CA PHE A 186 3.10 -16.94 -3.80
C PHE A 186 3.18 -17.41 -5.26
N GLU A 187 2.18 -17.10 -6.07
CA GLU A 187 2.19 -17.39 -7.52
C GLU A 187 3.41 -16.74 -8.20
N ALA A 188 3.66 -15.46 -7.93
CA ALA A 188 4.78 -14.75 -8.52
C ALA A 188 6.16 -15.28 -8.05
N LEU A 189 6.28 -15.74 -6.80
CA LEU A 189 7.49 -16.38 -6.29
C LEU A 189 7.74 -17.74 -6.95
N SER A 190 6.69 -18.53 -7.19
CA SER A 190 6.82 -19.81 -7.90
C SER A 190 7.37 -19.64 -9.33
N VAL A 191 7.10 -18.49 -9.96
CA VAL A 191 7.65 -18.11 -11.27
C VAL A 191 9.09 -17.60 -11.15
N ALA A 192 9.41 -16.84 -10.09
CA ALA A 192 10.74 -16.29 -9.87
C ALA A 192 11.77 -17.36 -9.47
N THR A 193 11.33 -18.35 -8.69
CA THR A 193 12.17 -19.41 -8.14
C THR A 193 11.63 -20.77 -8.60
N PRO A 194 11.79 -21.14 -9.89
CA PRO A 194 11.36 -22.44 -10.37
C PRO A 194 12.10 -23.52 -9.60
N ALA A 195 11.36 -24.44 -8.98
CA ALA A 195 11.95 -25.59 -8.29
C ALA A 195 12.93 -26.32 -9.24
N PRO A 196 14.07 -26.82 -8.74
CA PRO A 196 14.93 -27.66 -9.55
C PRO A 196 14.09 -28.83 -10.06
N ARG A 197 14.04 -28.98 -11.38
CA ARG A 197 13.46 -30.16 -12.02
C ARG A 197 14.43 -31.32 -11.76
N ASP A 198 14.10 -32.15 -10.79
CA ASP A 198 14.68 -33.48 -10.62
C ASP A 198 14.19 -34.43 -11.73
#